data_AF-A0A382TM79-F1
#
_entry.id   AF-A0A382TM79-F1
#
_cell.length_a   1.000
_cell.length_b   1.000
_cell.length_c   1.000
_cell.angle_alpha   90.00
_cell.angle_beta   90.00
_cell.angle_gamma   90.00
#
_symmetry.space_group_name_H-M   'P 1'
#
loop_
_entity.id
_entity.type
_entity.pdbx_description
1 polymer ?
#
loop_
_entity_poly.entity_id
_entity_poly.type
_entity_poly.pdbx_seq_one_letter_code
_entity_poly.pdbx_strand_id
1 'polypeptide(L)'
;MTVPETGEGFLEISDKGFGFLRSPGNRFQSKPTDIFVTPDMIKRNYLREGVQIEGSLRPPHKGNSPQLKEIKSINGMSHEEYVQKTRFENLTTIDPIEKFQLETAPDQIETRIIDLVTPIGKGTRGLIVAPPRTGKTTILKQICNAVTTNHPEVKVVVMLIDERPEEVTDFERSVDAEVVASSNDMDLDTHVRLSRFT
;
A
#
# COMPACT_ATOMS: atom_id res chain seq x y z
N MET A 1 -22.20 -6.85 20.72
CA MET A 1 -20.85 -6.34 20.39
C MET A 1 -20.93 -4.84 20.33
N THR A 2 -20.19 -4.15 21.19
CA THR A 2 -20.07 -2.68 21.17
C THR A 2 -19.28 -2.29 19.92
N VAL A 3 -19.86 -1.43 19.09
CA VAL A 3 -19.16 -0.86 17.94
C VAL A 3 -18.04 0.03 18.48
N PRO A 4 -16.78 -0.12 18.01
CA PRO A 4 -15.70 0.75 18.44
C PRO A 4 -16.03 2.21 18.10
N GLU A 5 -15.63 3.15 18.97
CA GLU A 5 -15.94 4.58 18.78
C GLU A 5 -15.23 5.18 17.57
N THR A 6 -14.07 4.63 17.20
CA THR A 6 -13.26 5.04 16.06
C THR A 6 -12.88 3.84 15.20
N GLY A 7 -12.51 4.11 13.94
CA GLY A 7 -11.99 3.12 13.04
C GLY A 7 -11.17 3.74 11.92
N GLU A 8 -10.39 2.89 11.25
CA GLU A 8 -9.52 3.28 10.15
C GLU A 8 -9.48 2.23 9.04
N GLY A 9 -9.09 2.66 7.84
CA GLY A 9 -8.80 1.79 6.71
C GLY A 9 -8.75 2.53 5.38
N PHE A 10 -8.45 1.79 4.32
CA PHE A 10 -8.32 2.30 2.94
C PHE A 10 -9.67 2.26 2.24
N LEU A 11 -10.09 3.39 1.67
CA LEU A 11 -11.38 3.51 1.02
C LEU A 11 -11.42 2.73 -0.30
N GLU A 12 -12.30 1.76 -0.37
CA GLU A 12 -12.73 1.12 -1.62
C GLU A 12 -14.10 1.67 -2.03
N ILE A 13 -14.22 2.16 -3.27
CA ILE A 13 -15.47 2.71 -3.78
C ILE A 13 -16.10 1.68 -4.73
N SER A 14 -17.35 1.33 -4.47
CA SER A 14 -18.15 0.48 -5.36
C SER A 14 -18.65 1.29 -6.58
N ASP A 15 -18.94 0.60 -7.68
CA ASP A 15 -19.58 1.19 -8.88
C ASP A 15 -20.89 1.96 -8.57
N LYS A 16 -21.55 1.61 -7.47
CA LYS A 16 -22.77 2.29 -6.98
C LYS A 16 -22.49 3.58 -6.20
N GLY A 17 -21.23 3.96 -6.01
CA GLY A 17 -20.77 5.21 -5.39
C GLY A 17 -20.73 5.23 -3.86
N PHE A 18 -21.08 4.14 -3.18
CA PHE A 18 -20.76 3.95 -1.75
C PHE A 18 -19.42 3.24 -1.61
N GLY A 19 -18.86 3.20 -0.40
CA GLY A 19 -17.58 2.53 -0.17
C GLY A 19 -17.47 1.78 1.15
N PHE A 20 -16.36 1.06 1.30
CA PHE A 20 -15.97 0.37 2.52
C PHE A 20 -14.51 0.66 2.84
N LEU A 21 -14.18 0.81 4.13
CA LEU A 21 -12.78 0.90 4.56
C LEU A 21 -12.19 -0.50 4.72
N ARG A 22 -11.14 -0.81 3.95
CA ARG A 22 -10.40 -2.07 3.98
C ARG A 22 -9.19 -1.95 4.91
N SER A 23 -8.96 -2.99 5.70
CA SER A 23 -7.82 -3.01 6.65
C SER A 23 -6.62 -3.77 6.06
N PRO A 24 -5.39 -3.21 6.16
CA PRO A 24 -4.16 -3.93 5.81
C PRO A 24 -3.99 -5.24 6.58
N GLY A 25 -4.39 -5.27 7.86
CA GLY A 25 -4.30 -6.47 8.71
C GLY A 25 -5.12 -7.66 8.21
N ASN A 26 -6.06 -7.44 7.28
CA ASN A 26 -6.85 -8.47 6.63
C ASN A 26 -6.53 -8.61 5.14
N ARG A 27 -5.34 -8.17 4.71
CA ARG A 27 -4.91 -8.18 3.30
C ARG A 27 -5.94 -7.53 2.37
N PHE A 28 -6.56 -6.44 2.82
CA PHE A 28 -7.59 -5.67 2.11
C PHE A 28 -8.82 -6.46 1.66
N GLN A 29 -9.02 -7.68 2.17
CA GLN A 29 -10.15 -8.52 1.83
C GLN A 29 -11.46 -7.96 2.40
N SER A 30 -12.56 -8.23 1.71
CA SER A 30 -13.88 -7.77 2.14
C SER A 30 -14.35 -8.53 3.37
N LYS A 31 -14.79 -7.80 4.40
CA LYS A 31 -15.47 -8.39 5.56
C LYS A 31 -16.86 -7.78 5.77
N PRO A 32 -17.83 -8.56 6.29
CA PRO A 32 -19.13 -8.03 6.69
C PRO A 32 -19.04 -6.92 7.76
N THR A 33 -17.94 -6.85 8.49
CA THR A 33 -17.67 -5.87 9.55
C THR A 33 -16.91 -4.64 9.07
N ASP A 34 -16.60 -4.54 7.77
CA ASP A 34 -15.90 -3.37 7.24
C ASP A 34 -16.72 -2.10 7.41
N ILE A 35 -16.04 -0.97 7.61
CA ILE A 35 -16.69 0.30 7.88
C ILE A 35 -17.34 0.81 6.60
N PHE A 36 -18.65 1.00 6.62
CA PHE A 36 -19.42 1.52 5.50
C PHE A 36 -19.29 3.04 5.39
N VAL A 37 -19.05 3.51 4.17
CA VAL A 37 -18.93 4.93 3.82
C VAL A 37 -20.03 5.29 2.82
N THR A 38 -20.85 6.28 3.16
CA THR A 38 -21.97 6.68 2.30
C THR A 38 -21.51 7.43 1.06
N PRO A 39 -22.30 7.40 -0.02
CA PRO A 39 -22.05 8.22 -1.20
C PRO A 39 -21.96 9.72 -0.88
N ASP A 40 -22.77 10.21 0.06
CA ASP A 40 -22.72 11.61 0.50
C ASP A 40 -21.40 11.95 1.20
N MET A 41 -20.87 11.06 2.05
CA MET A 41 -19.58 11.26 2.72
C MET A 41 -18.45 11.31 1.69
N ILE A 42 -18.47 10.42 0.71
CA ILE A 42 -17.49 10.37 -0.39
C ILE A 42 -17.54 11.66 -1.21
N LYS A 43 -18.73 12.07 -1.67
CA LYS A 43 -18.91 13.24 -2.53
C LYS A 43 -18.58 14.54 -1.80
N ARG A 44 -19.10 14.75 -0.58
CA ARG A 44 -18.92 16.01 0.16
C ARG A 44 -17.47 16.26 0.54
N ASN A 45 -16.72 15.21 0.84
CA ASN A 45 -15.31 15.33 1.25
C ASN A 45 -14.33 15.09 0.09
N TYR A 46 -14.82 14.99 -1.15
CA TYR A 46 -14.00 14.73 -2.34
C TYR A 46 -13.09 13.50 -2.21
N LEU A 47 -13.56 12.46 -1.51
CA LEU A 47 -12.76 11.27 -1.22
C LEU A 47 -12.51 10.49 -2.51
N ARG A 48 -11.34 9.86 -2.56
CA ARG A 48 -10.86 9.06 -3.68
C ARG A 48 -10.62 7.63 -3.23
N GLU A 49 -10.73 6.68 -4.16
CA GLU A 49 -10.34 5.30 -3.90
C GLU A 49 -8.86 5.24 -3.47
N GLY A 50 -8.54 4.37 -2.52
CA GLY A 50 -7.20 4.19 -1.98
C GLY A 50 -6.80 5.17 -0.87
N VAL A 51 -7.59 6.21 -0.53
CA VAL A 51 -7.24 7.06 0.61
C VAL A 51 -7.47 6.33 1.93
N GLN A 52 -6.48 6.39 2.82
CA GLN A 52 -6.60 5.95 4.21
C GLN A 52 -7.45 6.98 4.96
N ILE A 53 -8.46 6.51 5.67
CA ILE A 53 -9.38 7.36 6.44
C ILE A 53 -9.32 6.88 7.88
N GLU A 54 -9.20 7.82 8.82
CA GLU A 54 -9.45 7.62 10.23
C GLU A 54 -10.67 8.44 10.63
N GLY A 55 -11.58 7.90 11.43
CA GLY A 55 -12.77 8.64 11.83
C GLY A 55 -13.59 8.00 12.93
N SER A 56 -14.60 8.75 13.39
CA SER A 56 -15.57 8.25 14.37
C SER A 56 -16.63 7.40 13.68
N LEU A 57 -17.06 6.35 14.38
CA LEU A 57 -18.05 5.40 13.87
C LEU A 57 -19.39 5.60 14.56
N ARG A 58 -20.44 5.13 13.89
CA ARG A 58 -21.76 4.97 14.48
C ARG A 58 -22.29 3.56 14.21
N PRO A 59 -23.19 3.06 15.07
CA PRO A 59 -23.82 1.77 14.85
C PRO A 59 -24.52 1.68 13.49
N PRO A 60 -24.55 0.49 12.85
CA PRO A 60 -25.28 0.28 11.61
C PRO A 60 -26.75 0.67 11.76
N HIS A 61 -27.29 1.33 10.75
CA HIS A 61 -28.75 1.46 10.63
C HIS A 61 -29.40 0.13 10.20
N LYS A 62 -28.68 -0.68 9.40
CA LYS A 62 -29.06 -2.02 8.95
C LYS A 62 -27.81 -2.89 8.72
N GLY A 63 -27.87 -4.17 9.09
CA GLY A 63 -26.75 -5.10 8.94
C GLY A 63 -25.72 -5.00 10.07
N ASN A 64 -24.52 -5.51 9.81
CA ASN A 64 -23.45 -5.64 10.82
C ASN A 64 -22.31 -4.63 10.64
N SER A 65 -22.30 -3.88 9.53
CA SER A 65 -21.20 -2.98 9.15
C SER A 65 -21.35 -1.63 9.85
N PRO A 66 -20.43 -1.23 10.73
CA PRO A 66 -20.45 0.11 11.32
C PRO A 66 -20.35 1.18 10.23
N GLN A 67 -20.92 2.35 10.47
CA GLN A 67 -20.91 3.43 9.49
C GLN A 67 -19.97 4.55 9.92
N LEU A 68 -19.19 5.09 8.98
CA LEU A 68 -18.37 6.27 9.21
C LEU A 68 -19.27 7.49 9.48
N LYS A 69 -19.11 8.11 10.66
CA LYS A 69 -19.88 9.28 11.10
C LYS A 69 -19.16 10.58 10.75
N GLU A 70 -17.88 10.67 11.06
CA GLU A 70 -17.07 11.87 10.89
C GLU A 70 -15.62 11.49 10.56
N ILE A 71 -14.99 12.23 9.66
CA ILE A 71 -13.60 12.01 9.26
C ILE A 71 -12.71 12.82 10.19
N LYS A 72 -11.74 12.15 10.82
CA LYS A 72 -10.71 12.78 11.64
C LYS A 72 -9.47 13.11 10.80
N SER A 73 -9.03 12.19 9.95
CA SER A 73 -7.89 12.39 9.06
C SER A 73 -8.05 11.63 7.74
N ILE A 74 -7.37 12.12 6.69
CA ILE A 74 -7.28 11.50 5.37
C ILE A 74 -5.79 11.41 5.01
N ASN A 75 -5.25 10.19 4.87
CA ASN A 75 -3.81 9.94 4.70
C ASN A 75 -2.94 10.65 5.75
N GLY A 76 -3.42 10.70 7.00
CA GLY A 76 -2.76 11.41 8.10
C GLY A 76 -2.84 12.94 8.04
N MET A 77 -3.54 13.51 7.05
CA MET A 77 -3.74 14.95 6.88
C MET A 77 -5.13 15.37 7.33
N SER A 78 -5.31 16.67 7.59
CA SER A 78 -6.63 17.27 7.77
C SER A 78 -7.42 17.30 6.45
N HIS A 79 -8.74 17.49 6.54
CA HIS A 79 -9.60 17.60 5.35
C HIS A 79 -9.19 18.80 4.46
N GLU A 80 -8.85 19.94 5.06
CA GLU A 80 -8.46 21.16 4.34
C GLU A 80 -7.18 20.95 3.54
N GLU A 81 -6.16 20.34 4.16
CA GLU A 81 -4.91 19.99 3.48
C GLU A 81 -5.14 19.00 2.35
N TYR A 82 -5.97 17.97 2.56
CA TYR A 82 -6.28 16.96 1.54
C TYR A 82 -6.90 17.57 0.28
N VAL A 83 -7.85 18.49 0.43
CA VAL A 83 -8.54 19.13 -0.70
C VAL A 83 -7.60 20.05 -1.49
N GLN A 84 -6.62 20.66 -0.83
CA GLN A 84 -5.62 21.51 -1.49
C GLN A 84 -4.54 20.72 -2.24
N LYS A 85 -4.36 19.43 -1.95
CA LYS A 85 -3.34 18.61 -2.63
C LYS A 85 -3.70 18.36 -4.09
N THR A 86 -2.73 18.62 -4.96
CA THR A 86 -2.78 18.25 -6.37
C THR A 86 -2.96 16.74 -6.52
N ARG A 87 -3.81 16.34 -7.46
CA ARG A 87 -3.98 14.92 -7.81
C ARG A 87 -2.71 14.37 -8.43
N PHE A 88 -2.41 13.09 -8.18
CA PHE A 88 -1.22 12.43 -8.73
C PHE A 88 -1.15 12.54 -10.25
N GLU A 89 -2.27 12.35 -10.95
CA GLU A 89 -2.41 12.48 -12.41
C GLU A 89 -2.03 13.87 -12.95
N ASN A 90 -2.10 14.90 -12.12
CA ASN A 90 -1.83 16.29 -12.49
C ASN A 90 -0.43 16.75 -12.07
N LEU A 91 0.39 15.87 -11.50
CA LEU A 91 1.78 16.20 -11.15
C LEU A 91 2.64 16.23 -12.41
N THR A 92 3.58 17.17 -12.46
CA THR A 92 4.59 17.21 -13.52
C THR A 92 5.52 16.02 -13.36
N THR A 93 5.60 15.18 -14.40
CA THR A 93 6.57 14.08 -14.43
C THR A 93 7.97 14.64 -14.67
N ILE A 94 8.92 14.20 -13.86
CA ILE A 94 10.33 14.53 -13.98
C ILE A 94 11.16 13.25 -13.90
N ASP A 95 12.38 13.30 -14.43
CA ASP A 95 13.35 12.22 -14.23
C ASP A 95 13.84 12.19 -12.77
N PRO A 96 14.24 11.01 -12.26
CA PRO A 96 14.81 10.89 -10.91
C PRO A 96 16.07 11.75 -10.76
N ILE A 97 16.05 12.64 -9.76
CA ILE A 97 17.18 13.53 -9.43
C ILE A 97 17.97 12.96 -8.25
N GLU A 98 17.26 12.40 -7.27
CA GLU A 98 17.85 11.88 -6.04
C GLU A 98 18.05 10.37 -6.15
N LYS A 99 19.28 9.91 -5.86
CA LYS A 99 19.66 8.49 -5.92
C LYS A 99 19.34 7.79 -4.59
N PHE A 100 18.81 6.57 -4.65
CA PHE A 100 18.85 5.63 -3.54
C PHE A 100 20.25 5.05 -3.40
N GLN A 101 20.93 5.34 -2.30
CA GLN A 101 22.14 4.62 -1.92
C GLN A 101 21.76 3.23 -1.38
N LEU A 102 22.24 2.17 -2.03
CA LEU A 102 21.91 0.78 -1.69
C LEU A 102 23.04 0.02 -1.00
N GLU A 103 24.28 0.51 -1.08
CA GLU A 103 25.40 0.02 -0.28
C GLU A 103 25.09 0.15 1.22
N THR A 104 25.21 -0.94 1.96
CA THR A 104 25.00 -0.99 3.42
C THR A 104 26.22 -1.57 4.13
N ALA A 105 26.54 -2.84 3.87
CA ALA A 105 27.67 -3.55 4.46
C ALA A 105 28.65 -4.05 3.38
N PRO A 106 29.96 -4.20 3.70
CA PRO A 106 30.98 -4.57 2.70
C PRO A 106 30.74 -5.93 2.01
N ASP A 107 30.04 -6.85 2.69
CA ASP A 107 29.68 -8.19 2.23
C ASP A 107 28.44 -8.21 1.32
N GLN A 108 27.65 -7.14 1.28
CA GLN A 108 26.50 -6.98 0.38
C GLN A 108 26.98 -6.46 -0.99
N ILE A 109 27.64 -7.34 -1.75
CA ILE A 109 28.29 -6.98 -3.01
C ILE A 109 27.25 -6.62 -4.07
N GLU A 110 26.09 -7.27 -4.08
CA GLU A 110 25.05 -7.08 -5.10
C GLU A 110 24.52 -5.65 -5.12
N THR A 111 24.21 -5.06 -3.96
CA THR A 111 23.69 -3.70 -3.89
C THR A 111 24.72 -2.65 -4.29
N ARG A 112 26.00 -2.91 -4.00
CA ARG A 112 27.14 -2.08 -4.44
C ARG A 112 27.30 -2.12 -5.95
N ILE A 113 27.16 -3.30 -6.57
CA ILE A 113 27.18 -3.43 -8.03
C ILE A 113 26.01 -2.66 -8.65
N ILE A 114 24.80 -2.78 -8.09
CA ILE A 114 23.64 -2.01 -8.56
C ILE A 114 23.92 -0.51 -8.48
N ASP A 115 24.46 -0.04 -7.35
CA ASP A 115 24.80 1.37 -7.14
C ASP A 115 25.78 1.96 -8.18
N LEU A 116 26.66 1.11 -8.72
CA LEU A 116 27.68 1.48 -9.70
C LEU A 116 27.22 1.34 -11.15
N VAL A 117 26.49 0.28 -11.46
CA VAL A 117 26.18 -0.10 -12.85
C VAL A 117 24.78 0.36 -13.27
N THR A 118 23.82 0.30 -12.37
CA THR A 118 22.40 0.61 -12.63
C THR A 118 21.80 1.38 -11.43
N PRO A 119 22.23 2.63 -11.18
CA PRO A 119 21.77 3.39 -10.02
C PRO A 119 20.24 3.57 -10.05
N ILE A 120 19.60 3.36 -8.91
CA ILE A 120 18.16 3.52 -8.73
C ILE A 120 17.92 4.87 -8.04
N GLY A 121 17.00 5.68 -8.56
CA GLY A 121 16.62 6.97 -7.99
C GLY A 121 15.15 7.04 -7.57
N LYS A 122 14.80 8.09 -6.83
CA LYS A 122 13.43 8.38 -6.40
C LYS A 122 12.58 8.72 -7.65
N GLY A 123 11.73 7.77 -8.05
CA GLY A 123 10.93 7.81 -9.28
C GLY A 123 11.38 6.83 -10.37
N THR A 124 12.42 6.03 -10.15
CA THR A 124 12.87 5.02 -11.11
C THR A 124 11.80 3.96 -11.36
N ARG A 125 11.58 3.66 -12.64
CA ARG A 125 10.79 2.52 -13.10
C ARG A 125 11.73 1.43 -13.61
N GLY A 126 12.06 0.49 -12.74
CA GLY A 126 13.00 -0.59 -13.03
C GLY A 126 12.32 -1.91 -13.35
N LEU A 127 13.01 -2.77 -14.10
CA LEU A 127 12.65 -4.16 -14.32
C LEU A 127 13.87 -5.05 -14.07
N ILE A 128 13.73 -6.02 -13.16
CA ILE A 128 14.76 -7.04 -12.93
C ILE A 128 14.40 -8.26 -13.77
N VAL A 129 15.22 -8.51 -14.81
CA VAL A 129 15.07 -9.68 -15.67
C VAL A 129 15.98 -10.79 -15.17
N ALA A 130 15.40 -11.91 -14.76
CA ALA A 130 16.11 -13.02 -14.16
C ALA A 130 15.46 -14.36 -14.56
N PRO A 131 16.22 -15.37 -15.02
CA PRO A 131 15.70 -16.72 -15.17
C PRO A 131 15.26 -17.33 -13.81
N PRO A 132 14.46 -18.41 -13.83
CA PRO A 132 14.12 -19.11 -12.60
C PRO A 132 15.38 -19.55 -11.83
N ARG A 133 15.34 -19.40 -10.49
CA ARG A 133 16.41 -19.82 -9.55
C ARG A 133 17.75 -19.09 -9.67
N THR A 134 17.78 -17.86 -10.17
CA THR A 134 19.01 -17.04 -10.28
C THR A 134 19.14 -15.95 -9.21
N GLY A 135 18.43 -16.06 -8.08
CA GLY A 135 18.57 -15.12 -6.96
C GLY A 135 17.74 -13.84 -7.05
N LYS A 136 16.72 -13.75 -7.93
CA LYS A 136 15.78 -12.62 -8.02
C LYS A 136 15.25 -12.22 -6.63
N THR A 137 14.79 -13.21 -5.87
CA THR A 137 14.21 -13.02 -4.54
C THR A 137 15.23 -12.43 -3.57
N THR A 138 16.47 -12.93 -3.58
CA THR A 138 17.55 -12.42 -2.74
C THR A 138 17.86 -10.96 -3.05
N ILE A 139 18.03 -10.61 -4.32
CA ILE A 139 18.32 -9.24 -4.75
C ILE A 139 17.19 -8.28 -4.35
N LEU A 140 15.93 -8.67 -4.55
CA LEU A 140 14.78 -7.85 -4.15
C LEU A 140 14.76 -7.57 -2.65
N LYS A 141 15.03 -8.57 -1.81
CA LYS A 141 15.14 -8.38 -0.36
C LYS A 141 16.30 -7.47 0.02
N GLN A 142 17.47 -7.65 -0.61
CA GLN A 142 18.64 -6.80 -0.38
C GLN A 142 18.34 -5.34 -0.73
N ILE A 143 17.71 -5.08 -1.88
CA ILE A 143 17.28 -3.72 -2.27
C ILE A 143 16.30 -3.15 -1.23
N CYS A 144 15.29 -3.93 -0.84
CA CYS A 144 14.29 -3.52 0.14
C CYS A 144 14.95 -3.11 1.47
N ASN A 145 15.79 -3.98 2.03
CA ASN A 145 16.49 -3.73 3.28
C ASN A 145 17.48 -2.58 3.19
N ALA A 146 18.14 -2.41 2.03
CA ALA A 146 19.04 -1.29 1.82
C ALA A 146 18.28 0.05 1.79
N VAL A 147 17.13 0.11 1.12
CA VAL A 147 16.29 1.31 1.10
C VAL A 147 15.77 1.64 2.50
N THR A 148 15.24 0.66 3.25
CA THR A 148 14.73 0.91 4.61
C THR A 148 15.83 1.30 5.59
N THR A 149 17.05 0.75 5.42
CA THR A 149 18.21 1.11 6.25
C THR A 149 18.73 2.51 5.94
N ASN A 150 18.92 2.85 4.66
CA ASN A 150 19.59 4.08 4.26
C ASN A 150 18.64 5.27 4.06
N HIS A 151 17.34 5.01 3.83
CA HIS A 151 16.31 6.01 3.56
C HIS A 151 15.06 5.74 4.42
N PRO A 152 15.16 5.90 5.76
CA PRO A 152 14.06 5.60 6.68
C PRO A 152 12.83 6.51 6.48
N GLU A 153 12.97 7.62 5.75
CA GLU A 153 11.86 8.48 5.36
C GLU A 153 10.99 7.88 4.23
N VAL A 154 11.47 6.83 3.57
CA VAL A 154 10.81 6.22 2.42
C VAL A 154 9.93 5.07 2.89
N LYS A 155 8.65 5.17 2.56
CA LYS A 155 7.72 4.06 2.76
C LYS A 155 7.99 2.98 1.71
N VAL A 156 8.44 1.80 2.15
CA VAL A 156 8.66 0.65 1.27
C VAL A 156 7.47 -0.30 1.34
N VAL A 157 6.96 -0.65 0.16
CA VAL A 157 5.86 -1.60 0.00
C VAL A 157 6.29 -2.71 -0.95
N VAL A 158 6.14 -3.96 -0.51
CA VAL A 158 6.46 -5.15 -1.29
C VAL A 158 5.16 -5.82 -1.70
N MET A 159 4.88 -5.80 -3.00
CA MET A 159 3.68 -6.44 -3.57
C MET A 159 4.03 -7.78 -4.20
N LEU A 160 3.49 -8.87 -3.65
CA LEU A 160 3.69 -10.23 -4.13
C LEU A 160 2.40 -10.75 -4.77
N ILE A 161 2.45 -11.06 -6.07
CA ILE A 161 1.29 -11.51 -6.84
C ILE A 161 1.60 -12.85 -7.47
N ASP A 162 0.65 -13.78 -7.36
CA ASP A 162 0.77 -15.14 -7.89
C ASP A 162 2.06 -15.84 -7.38
N GLU A 163 2.40 -15.55 -6.11
CA GLU A 163 3.57 -16.11 -5.43
C GLU A 163 3.18 -17.14 -4.36
N ARG A 164 4.06 -18.13 -4.17
CA ARG A 164 3.82 -19.25 -3.27
C ARG A 164 3.74 -18.80 -1.80
N PRO A 165 2.86 -19.40 -0.98
CA PRO A 165 2.69 -19.01 0.43
C PRO A 165 3.99 -19.01 1.26
N GLU A 166 4.89 -19.97 1.02
CA GLU A 166 6.18 -20.07 1.69
C GLU A 166 7.12 -18.93 1.30
N GLU A 167 7.09 -18.47 0.05
CA GLU A 167 7.89 -17.35 -0.44
C GLU A 167 7.36 -16.01 0.10
N VAL A 168 6.03 -15.87 0.20
CA VAL A 168 5.39 -14.73 0.89
C VAL A 168 5.83 -14.66 2.35
N THR A 169 5.75 -15.78 3.06
CA THR A 169 6.17 -15.87 4.47
C THR A 169 7.64 -15.52 4.65
N ASP A 170 8.47 -15.99 3.73
CA ASP A 170 9.91 -15.72 3.71
C ASP A 170 10.20 -14.22 3.50
N PHE A 171 9.45 -13.51 2.65
CA PHE A 171 9.51 -12.05 2.55
C PHE A 171 9.07 -11.36 3.85
N GLU A 172 7.87 -11.69 4.37
CA GLU A 172 7.32 -11.09 5.61
C GLU A 172 8.30 -11.17 6.80
N ARG A 173 9.16 -12.20 6.85
CA ARG A 173 10.17 -12.37 7.91
C ARG A 173 11.53 -11.73 7.62
N SER A 174 11.81 -11.42 6.35
CA SER A 174 13.14 -11.01 5.90
C SER A 174 13.28 -9.51 5.62
N VAL A 175 12.16 -8.79 5.46
CA VAL A 175 12.18 -7.37 5.12
C VAL A 175 11.39 -6.53 6.12
N ASP A 176 11.93 -5.36 6.45
CA ASP A 176 11.25 -4.36 7.28
C ASP A 176 10.40 -3.42 6.42
N ALA A 177 9.37 -3.97 5.78
CA ALA A 177 8.52 -3.25 4.83
C ALA A 177 7.05 -3.73 4.91
N GLU A 178 6.14 -2.92 4.39
CA GLU A 178 4.74 -3.32 4.25
C GLU A 178 4.62 -4.38 3.14
N VAL A 179 4.37 -5.65 3.51
CA VAL A 179 4.21 -6.74 2.55
C VAL A 179 2.73 -6.96 2.26
N VAL A 180 2.35 -6.77 1.00
CA VAL A 180 0.99 -7.02 0.49
C VAL A 180 1.06 -8.19 -0.48
N ALA A 181 0.36 -9.28 -0.17
CA ALA A 181 0.44 -10.50 -0.96
C ALA A 181 -0.92 -11.04 -1.38
N SER A 182 -0.99 -11.49 -2.64
CA SER A 182 -2.08 -12.28 -3.18
C SER A 182 -1.50 -13.58 -3.73
N SER A 183 -1.71 -14.66 -2.99
CA SER A 183 -1.19 -15.98 -3.36
C SER A 183 -1.97 -16.57 -4.54
N ASN A 184 -1.36 -17.48 -5.29
CA ASN A 184 -1.91 -18.18 -6.47
C ASN A 184 -3.25 -18.89 -6.18
N ASP A 185 -3.56 -19.13 -4.91
CA ASP A 185 -4.82 -19.73 -4.48
C ASP A 185 -6.02 -18.75 -4.53
N MET A 186 -5.79 -17.48 -4.88
CA MET A 186 -6.83 -16.44 -4.96
C MET A 186 -7.31 -16.20 -6.39
N ASP A 187 -8.57 -15.79 -6.54
CA ASP A 187 -9.15 -15.45 -7.84
C ASP A 187 -8.46 -14.22 -8.48
N LEU A 188 -8.41 -14.18 -9.82
CA LEU A 188 -7.80 -13.10 -10.60
C LEU A 188 -8.33 -11.69 -10.22
N ASP A 189 -9.61 -11.58 -9.91
CA ASP A 189 -10.24 -10.32 -9.48
C ASP A 189 -9.64 -9.80 -8.16
N THR A 190 -9.17 -10.69 -7.29
CA THR A 190 -8.49 -10.34 -6.04
C THR A 190 -7.10 -9.76 -6.32
N HIS A 191 -6.38 -10.33 -7.29
CA HIS A 191 -5.07 -9.82 -7.72
C HIS A 191 -5.17 -8.38 -8.26
N VAL A 192 -6.13 -8.14 -9.17
CA VAL A 192 -6.36 -6.81 -9.79
C VAL A 192 -6.86 -5.80 -8.76
N ARG A 193 -7.65 -6.24 -7.80
CA ARG A 193 -8.17 -5.36 -6.76
C ARG A 193 -7.09 -4.93 -5.78
N LEU A 194 -6.19 -5.83 -5.37
CA LEU A 194 -5.08 -5.50 -4.47
C LEU A 194 -4.14 -4.44 -5.06
N SER A 195 -3.94 -4.43 -6.38
CA SER A 195 -3.10 -3.43 -7.06
C SER A 195 -3.68 -2.02 -7.06
N ARG A 196 -4.90 -1.82 -6.56
CA ARG A 196 -5.53 -0.48 -6.45
C ARG A 196 -5.36 0.18 -5.09
N PHE A 197 -5.00 -0.59 -4.06
CA PHE A 197 -4.87 -0.10 -2.67
C PHE A 197 -3.45 0.32 -2.30
N THR A 198 -2.50 0.13 -3.22
CA THR A 198 -1.08 0.44 -3.05
C THR A 198 -0.63 1.37 -4.16
#